data_AF-A0A379X269-F1
#
_entry.id   AF-A0A379X269-F1
#
_cell.length_a   1.000
_cell.length_b   1.000
_cell.length_c   1.000
_cell.angle_alpha   90.00
_cell.angle_beta   90.00
_cell.angle_gamma   90.00
#
_symmetry.space_group_name_H-M   'P 1'
#
loop_
_entity.id
_entity.type
_entity.pdbx_description
1 polymer ?
#
loop_
_entity_poly.entity_id
_entity_poly.type
_entity_poly.pdbx_seq_one_letter_code
_entity_poly.pdbx_strand_id
1 'polypeptide(L)'
;MTIWLTAKKEHPVALQLGGSDPAQLAHCAKLAEARGYDEINLNVGCPSDRVQNGMFGACLMGNAQLVADCVKAMRDCRLDSR
;
A
#
# COMPACT_ATOMS: atom_id res chain seq x y z
N MET A 1 -0.45 13.07 3.03
CA MET A 1 -1.08 11.75 3.23
C MET A 1 -1.24 11.54 4.73
N THR A 2 -2.46 11.29 5.23
CA THR A 2 -2.70 11.03 6.66
C THR A 2 -3.23 9.61 6.81
N ILE A 3 -2.58 8.81 7.66
CA ILE A 3 -3.05 7.47 8.06
C ILE A 3 -3.53 7.56 9.50
N TRP A 4 -4.70 7.03 9.81
CA TRP A 4 -5.31 7.13 11.15
C TRP A 4 -4.89 5.96 12.05
N LEU A 5 -5.00 6.16 13.37
CA LEU A 5 -4.88 5.06 14.34
C LEU A 5 -6.10 4.15 14.23
N THR A 6 -5.91 2.86 14.48
CA THR A 6 -6.97 1.85 14.52
C THR A 6 -7.44 1.62 15.96
N ALA A 7 -8.73 1.37 16.17
CA ALA A 7 -9.23 1.00 17.49
C ALA A 7 -9.01 -0.50 17.73
N LYS A 8 -8.73 -0.92 18.98
CA LYS A 8 -8.53 -2.34 19.35
C LYS A 8 -9.61 -3.29 18.83
N LYS A 9 -10.86 -2.83 18.75
CA LYS A 9 -12.02 -3.61 18.28
C LYS A 9 -12.04 -3.86 16.76
N GLU A 10 -11.22 -3.14 15.99
CA GLU A 10 -11.15 -3.26 14.52
C GLU A 10 -10.15 -4.35 14.10
N HIS A 11 -9.27 -4.79 14.99
CA HIS A 11 -8.26 -5.78 14.68
C HIS A 11 -8.84 -7.19 14.54
N PRO A 12 -8.35 -8.00 13.57
CA PRO A 12 -7.29 -7.65 12.62
C PRO A 12 -7.79 -6.76 11.46
N VAL A 13 -7.03 -5.72 11.11
CA VAL A 13 -7.39 -4.76 10.05
C VAL A 13 -6.24 -4.53 9.06
N ALA A 14 -6.59 -4.57 7.77
CA ALA A 14 -5.68 -4.26 6.68
C ALA A 14 -5.89 -2.82 6.18
N LEU A 15 -4.80 -2.10 5.91
CA LEU A 15 -4.83 -0.86 5.15
C LEU A 15 -4.53 -1.15 3.68
N GLN A 16 -5.44 -0.78 2.78
CA GLN A 16 -5.19 -0.82 1.34
C GLN A 16 -4.65 0.53 0.85
N LEU A 17 -3.48 0.49 0.20
CA LEU A 17 -2.84 1.62 -0.45
C LEU A 17 -3.14 1.63 -1.95
N GLY A 18 -3.33 2.82 -2.51
CA GLY A 18 -3.37 3.05 -3.96
C GLY A 18 -2.22 3.98 -4.36
N GLY A 19 -1.42 3.55 -5.34
CA GLY A 19 -0.31 4.34 -5.88
C GLY A 19 0.61 3.49 -6.75
N SER A 20 1.55 4.13 -7.43
CA SER A 20 2.52 3.50 -8.34
C SER A 20 3.97 3.91 -8.09
N ASP A 21 4.23 4.72 -7.06
CA ASP A 21 5.58 5.15 -6.69
C ASP A 21 6.08 4.26 -5.55
N PRO A 22 7.12 3.42 -5.77
CA PRO A 22 7.65 2.52 -4.74
C PRO A 22 8.12 3.25 -3.47
N ALA A 23 8.72 4.44 -3.59
CA ALA A 23 9.24 5.18 -2.45
C ALA A 23 8.11 5.75 -1.59
N GLN A 24 7.06 6.29 -2.23
CA GLN A 24 5.88 6.78 -1.51
C GLN A 24 5.11 5.64 -0.85
N LEU A 25 4.97 4.49 -1.52
CA LEU A 25 4.32 3.32 -0.96
C LEU A 25 5.08 2.75 0.24
N ALA A 26 6.42 2.68 0.17
CA ALA A 26 7.25 2.29 1.30
C ALA A 26 7.10 3.24 2.50
N HIS A 27 7.07 4.56 2.25
CA HIS A 27 6.83 5.55 3.30
C HIS A 27 5.45 5.37 3.96
N CYS A 28 4.41 5.15 3.16
CA CYS A 28 3.06 4.91 3.67
C CYS A 28 2.95 3.59 4.44
N ALA A 29 3.62 2.53 4.00
CA ALA A 29 3.68 1.25 4.70
C ALA A 29 4.35 1.38 6.08
N LYS A 30 5.48 2.11 6.18
CA LYS A 30 6.13 2.44 7.47
C LYS A 30 5.19 3.18 8.41
N LEU A 31 4.48 4.20 7.89
CA LEU A 31 3.55 4.97 8.69
C LEU A 31 2.36 4.11 9.16
N ALA A 32 1.83 3.24 8.31
CA ALA A 32 0.73 2.36 8.66
C ALA A 32 1.11 1.35 9.76
N GLU A 33 2.29 0.74 9.67
CA GLU A 33 2.79 -0.15 10.73
C GLU A 33 2.92 0.61 12.06
N ALA A 34 3.49 1.82 12.04
CA ALA A 34 3.57 2.68 13.23
C ALA A 34 2.19 3.11 13.79
N ARG A 35 1.12 3.01 13.01
CA ARG A 35 -0.27 3.28 13.44
C ARG A 35 -1.04 2.04 13.86
N GLY A 36 -0.43 0.86 13.77
CA GLY A 36 -0.94 -0.39 14.32
C GLY A 36 -1.66 -1.30 13.33
N TYR A 37 -1.68 -1.02 12.03
CA TYR A 37 -2.32 -1.92 11.06
C TYR A 37 -1.60 -3.28 10.98
N ASP A 38 -2.38 -4.36 10.91
CA ASP A 38 -1.87 -5.73 10.92
C ASP A 38 -1.35 -6.15 9.53
N GLU A 39 -1.98 -5.64 8.47
CA GLU A 39 -1.65 -5.93 7.08
C GLU A 39 -1.65 -4.65 6.23
N ILE A 40 -0.70 -4.57 5.28
CA ILE A 40 -0.68 -3.55 4.24
C ILE A 40 -0.90 -4.20 2.88
N ASN A 41 -1.91 -3.76 2.16
CA ASN A 41 -2.32 -4.29 0.86
C ASN A 41 -2.12 -3.25 -0.24
N LEU A 42 -1.69 -3.66 -1.45
CA LEU A 42 -1.59 -2.77 -2.61
C LEU A 42 -2.76 -3.01 -3.57
N ASN A 43 -3.51 -1.96 -3.90
CA ASN A 43 -4.61 -2.07 -4.85
C ASN A 43 -4.09 -2.19 -6.29
N VAL A 44 -4.25 -3.40 -6.84
CA VAL A 44 -3.97 -3.73 -8.25
C VAL A 44 -5.22 -4.26 -8.97
N GLY A 45 -6.42 -4.07 -8.43
CA GLY A 45 -7.62 -4.76 -8.90
C GLY A 45 -8.77 -3.86 -9.35
N CYS A 46 -8.86 -2.62 -8.88
CA CYS A 46 -10.00 -1.76 -9.21
C CYS A 46 -9.91 -1.23 -10.65
N PRO A 47 -10.95 -1.40 -11.51
CA PRO A 47 -10.92 -0.94 -12.89
C PRO A 47 -11.56 0.43 -13.12
N SER A 48 -11.97 1.17 -12.09
CA SER A 48 -12.70 2.44 -12.29
C SER A 48 -11.85 3.56 -12.91
N ASP A 49 -12.47 4.45 -13.68
CA ASP A 49 -11.78 5.57 -14.34
C ASP A 49 -10.96 6.43 -13.37
N ARG A 50 -11.49 6.67 -12.16
CA ARG A 50 -10.81 7.47 -11.14
C ARG A 50 -9.47 6.88 -10.73
N VAL A 51 -9.39 5.56 -10.57
CA VAL A 51 -8.15 4.89 -10.15
C VAL A 51 -7.18 4.75 -11.32
N GLN A 52 -7.68 4.47 -12.52
CA GLN A 52 -6.86 4.37 -13.73
C GLN A 52 -6.17 5.70 -14.03
N ASN A 53 -6.91 6.82 -13.98
CA ASN A 53 -6.34 8.16 -14.20
C ASN A 53 -5.33 8.57 -13.11
N GLY A 54 -5.42 7.96 -11.93
CA GLY A 54 -4.46 8.14 -10.84
C GLY A 54 -3.25 7.21 -10.92
N MET A 55 -3.15 6.35 -11.95
CA MET A 55 -2.10 5.34 -12.12
C MET A 55 -2.05 4.31 -10.98
N PHE A 56 -3.20 3.82 -10.51
CA PHE A 56 -3.27 2.68 -9.58
C PHE A 56 -4.50 1.80 -9.83
N GLY A 57 -4.60 0.65 -9.16
CA GLY A 57 -5.65 -0.33 -9.44
C GLY A 57 -5.31 -1.22 -10.64
N ALA A 58 -6.33 -1.69 -11.37
CA ALA A 58 -6.18 -2.72 -12.40
C ALA A 58 -5.22 -2.35 -13.53
N CYS A 59 -5.04 -1.05 -13.82
CA CYS A 59 -4.09 -0.59 -14.84
C CYS A 59 -2.64 -1.00 -14.51
N LEU A 60 -2.30 -1.18 -13.22
CA LEU A 60 -0.96 -1.64 -12.82
C LEU A 60 -0.70 -3.09 -13.21
N MET A 61 -1.73 -3.92 -13.40
CA MET A 61 -1.53 -5.31 -13.85
C MET A 61 -0.90 -5.39 -15.25
N GLY A 62 -0.99 -4.33 -16.06
CA GLY A 62 -0.25 -4.21 -17.32
C GLY A 62 1.25 -3.99 -17.16
N ASN A 63 1.74 -3.72 -15.96
CA ASN A 63 3.15 -3.49 -15.65
C ASN A 63 3.60 -4.31 -14.43
N ALA A 64 3.81 -5.61 -14.65
CA ALA A 64 4.19 -6.56 -13.59
C ALA A 64 5.48 -6.17 -12.86
N GLN A 65 6.47 -5.59 -13.56
CA GLN A 65 7.73 -5.18 -12.93
C GLN A 65 7.50 -4.05 -11.93
N LEU A 66 6.71 -3.03 -12.31
CA LEU A 66 6.38 -1.94 -11.41
C LEU A 66 5.63 -2.42 -10.17
N VAL A 67 4.69 -3.36 -10.32
CA VAL A 67 4.00 -3.98 -9.18
C VAL A 67 5.00 -4.70 -8.27
N ALA A 68 5.94 -5.45 -8.83
CA ALA A 68 6.97 -6.13 -8.07
C ALA A 68 7.87 -5.15 -7.30
N ASP A 69 8.28 -4.05 -7.94
CA ASP A 69 9.11 -3.01 -7.32
C ASP A 69 8.38 -2.33 -6.16
N CYS A 70 7.09 -1.99 -6.35
CA CYS A 70 6.23 -1.42 -5.30
C CYS A 70 6.10 -2.37 -4.10
N VAL A 71 5.76 -3.65 -4.34
CA VAL A 71 5.62 -4.65 -3.27
C VAL A 71 6.96 -4.88 -2.56
N LYS A 72 8.07 -4.93 -3.30
CA LYS A 72 9.41 -5.08 -2.74
C LYS A 72 9.74 -3.90 -1.82
N ALA A 73 9.54 -2.66 -2.26
CA ALA A 73 9.82 -1.48 -1.46
C ALA A 73 8.98 -1.43 -0.18
N MET A 74 7.69 -1.76 -0.26
CA MET A 74 6.80 -1.87 0.92
C MET A 74 7.23 -2.96 1.91
N ARG A 75 7.85 -4.05 1.43
CA ARG A 75 8.34 -5.14 2.29
C ARG A 75 9.67 -4.80 2.93
N ASP A 76 10.64 -4.33 2.14
CA ASP A 76 11.99 -4.02 2.60
C ASP A 76 11.98 -2.96 3.70
N CYS A 77 11.13 -1.94 3.56
CA CYS A 77 11.05 -0.85 4.52
C CYS A 77 10.59 -1.34 5.93
N ARG A 78 9.95 -2.50 6.02
CA ARG A 78 9.47 -3.08 7.29
C ARG A 78 10.50 -4.01 7.94
N LEU A 79 11.50 -4.46 7.19
CA LEU A 79 12.59 -5.27 7.73
C LEU A 79 13.55 -4.46 8.59
N ASP A 80 13.70 -3.16 8.33
CA ASP A 80 14.46 -2.24 9.18
C ASP A 80 13.86 -2.07 10.60
N SER A 81 12.62 -2.51 10.79
CA SER A 81 11.79 -2.21 11.99
C SER A 81 11.59 -3.42 12.91
N ARG A 82 12.20 -4.57 12.60
CA ARG A 82 12.12 -5.83 13.35
C ARG A 82 13.51 -6.31 13.74
#